data_AF-A0A7S3ERA9-F1
#
_entry.id   AF-A0A7S3ERA9-F1
#
_cell.length_a   1.000
_cell.length_b   1.000
_cell.length_c   1.000
_cell.angle_alpha   90.00
_cell.angle_beta   90.00
_cell.angle_gamma   90.00
#
_symmetry.space_group_name_H-M   'P 1'
#
loop_
_entity.id
_entity.type
_entity.pdbx_description
1 polymer ?
#
loop_
_entity_poly.entity_id
_entity_poly.type
_entity_poly.pdbx_seq_one_letter_code
_entity_poly.pdbx_strand_id
1 'polypeptide(L)'
;YDQPVKMSDSVRYFLLHHYGGIYADLDVVCLKPLDELLALHRDSGSALLGRLGDSLGDQRYAQNVPNALMISKRKSLFMLHCIRELVVRFSCTRFFEPMRDTGAEILHKVLWGGGPDTNSQARVLDAKHFYPIDWRKTSWRNVSRRDRQLVHDEWLKPSSLLQAGLITEDSYTATFWTHGWKSWER
;
A
#
# COMPACT_ATOMS: atom_id res chain seq x y z
N TYR A 1 -7.37 10.02 -16.70
CA TYR A 1 -6.49 10.71 -15.74
C TYR A 1 -5.36 11.39 -16.49
N ASP A 2 -4.81 12.44 -15.91
CA ASP A 2 -3.77 13.33 -16.47
C ASP A 2 -2.34 12.76 -16.35
N GLN A 3 -2.11 11.74 -15.52
CA GLN A 3 -0.81 11.11 -15.32
C GLN A 3 -0.91 9.58 -15.33
N PRO A 4 0.09 8.84 -15.86
CA PRO A 4 0.11 7.37 -15.85
C PRO A 4 -0.01 6.75 -14.46
N VAL A 5 0.63 7.36 -13.45
CA VAL A 5 0.54 6.88 -12.06
C VAL A 5 -0.90 6.88 -11.55
N LYS A 6 -1.70 7.90 -11.88
CA LYS A 6 -3.11 7.98 -11.49
C LYS A 6 -3.97 6.91 -12.16
N MET A 7 -3.63 6.52 -13.39
CA MET A 7 -4.29 5.39 -14.06
C MET A 7 -3.98 4.08 -13.36
N SER A 8 -2.70 3.83 -13.04
CA SER A 8 -2.26 2.63 -12.30
C SER A 8 -2.91 2.55 -10.90
N ASP A 9 -2.88 3.66 -10.18
CA ASP A 9 -3.53 3.83 -8.88
C ASP A 9 -5.03 3.56 -8.93
N SER A 10 -5.71 3.95 -10.00
CA SER A 10 -7.14 3.71 -10.12
C SER A 10 -7.44 2.25 -10.45
N VAL A 11 -6.71 1.67 -11.42
CA VAL A 11 -7.04 0.35 -11.96
C VAL A 11 -6.92 -0.76 -10.92
N ARG A 12 -5.99 -0.64 -9.95
CA ARG A 12 -5.79 -1.66 -8.90
C ARG A 12 -7.05 -1.94 -8.06
N TYR A 13 -7.87 -0.91 -7.80
CA TYR A 13 -9.14 -1.10 -7.08
C TYR A 13 -10.18 -1.85 -7.92
N PHE A 14 -10.25 -1.57 -9.23
CA PHE A 14 -11.13 -2.29 -10.15
C PHE A 14 -10.72 -3.75 -10.32
N LEU A 15 -9.41 -4.01 -10.45
CA LEU A 15 -8.87 -5.36 -10.55
C LEU A 15 -9.21 -6.18 -9.31
N LEU A 16 -8.95 -5.66 -8.11
CA LEU A 16 -9.29 -6.33 -6.86
C LEU A 16 -10.80 -6.52 -6.66
N HIS A 17 -11.63 -5.54 -7.03
CA HIS A 17 -13.07 -5.72 -6.96
C HIS A 17 -13.55 -6.81 -7.94
N HIS A 18 -13.00 -6.85 -9.16
CA HIS A 18 -13.43 -7.78 -10.20
C HIS A 18 -12.94 -9.21 -9.97
N TYR A 19 -11.67 -9.40 -9.62
CA TYR A 19 -11.01 -10.69 -9.50
C TYR A 19 -10.80 -11.15 -8.05
N GLY A 20 -10.69 -10.22 -7.10
CA GLY A 20 -10.17 -10.51 -5.76
C GLY A 20 -8.68 -10.84 -5.79
N GLY A 21 -8.17 -11.41 -4.70
CA GLY A 21 -6.78 -11.86 -4.60
C GLY A 21 -5.85 -10.79 -4.05
N ILE A 22 -4.63 -10.75 -4.57
CA ILE A 22 -3.54 -9.89 -4.11
C ILE A 22 -3.15 -8.94 -5.23
N TYR A 23 -3.08 -7.66 -4.92
CA TYR A 23 -2.42 -6.65 -5.74
C TYR A 23 -1.11 -6.26 -5.07
N ALA A 24 -0.04 -6.18 -5.85
CA ALA A 24 1.26 -5.70 -5.40
C ALA A 24 1.91 -4.83 -6.48
N ASP A 25 2.53 -3.72 -6.09
CA ASP A 25 3.42 -2.96 -6.97
C ASP A 25 4.67 -3.79 -7.33
N LEU A 26 5.30 -3.47 -8.47
CA LEU A 26 6.42 -4.25 -9.02
C LEU A 26 7.68 -4.24 -8.15
N ASP A 27 7.78 -3.30 -7.21
CA ASP A 27 8.89 -3.17 -6.26
C ASP A 27 8.54 -3.71 -4.86
N VAL A 28 7.44 -4.44 -4.72
CA VAL A 28 7.12 -5.21 -3.52
C VAL A 28 7.88 -6.54 -3.56
N VAL A 29 8.67 -6.76 -2.51
CA VAL A 29 9.49 -7.95 -2.32
C VAL A 29 8.75 -8.91 -1.41
N CYS A 30 8.54 -10.14 -1.87
CA CYS A 30 7.98 -11.22 -1.07
C CYS A 30 9.09 -11.88 -0.24
N LEU A 31 9.00 -11.78 1.09
CA LEU A 31 10.01 -12.30 2.02
C LEU A 31 9.71 -13.73 2.49
N LYS A 32 8.42 -14.09 2.53
CA LYS A 32 7.94 -15.44 2.86
C LYS A 32 6.55 -15.70 2.26
N PRO A 33 6.11 -16.96 2.15
CA PRO A 33 4.79 -17.30 1.59
C PRO A 33 3.64 -16.56 2.30
N LEU A 34 2.64 -16.14 1.53
CA LEU A 34 1.47 -15.42 2.04
C LEU A 34 0.34 -16.35 2.50
N ASP A 35 0.48 -17.67 2.31
CA ASP A 35 -0.55 -18.68 2.55
C ASP A 35 -1.15 -18.60 3.96
N GLU A 36 -0.31 -18.48 4.99
CA GLU A 36 -0.74 -18.34 6.38
C GLU A 36 -1.58 -17.07 6.58
N LEU A 37 -1.15 -15.96 5.97
CA LEU A 37 -1.85 -14.69 6.06
C LEU A 37 -3.20 -14.75 5.34
N LEU A 38 -3.24 -15.40 4.17
CA LEU A 38 -4.47 -15.62 3.42
C LEU A 38 -5.44 -16.54 4.18
N ALA A 39 -4.92 -17.55 4.88
CA ALA A 39 -5.73 -18.40 5.75
C ALA A 39 -6.36 -17.59 6.89
N LEU A 40 -5.58 -16.72 7.55
CA LEU A 40 -6.09 -15.79 8.58
C LEU A 40 -7.09 -14.76 8.00
N HIS A 41 -6.93 -14.39 6.72
CA HIS A 41 -7.84 -13.49 6.03
C HIS A 41 -9.15 -14.14 5.57
N ARG A 42 -9.18 -15.47 5.47
CA ARG A 42 -10.37 -16.22 5.01
C ARG A 42 -11.63 -15.79 5.78
N ASP A 43 -11.51 -15.63 7.08
CA ASP A 43 -12.63 -15.34 7.98
C ASP A 43 -12.67 -13.87 8.44
N SER A 44 -11.66 -13.07 8.13
CA SER A 44 -11.57 -11.67 8.58
C SER A 44 -11.84 -10.66 7.46
N GLY A 45 -12.85 -9.80 7.61
CA GLY A 45 -13.09 -8.62 6.76
C GLY A 45 -13.24 -8.87 5.25
N SER A 46 -13.37 -7.78 4.50
CA SER A 46 -13.50 -7.77 3.03
C SER A 46 -12.19 -7.45 2.29
N ALA A 47 -11.23 -6.84 3.00
CA ALA A 47 -9.87 -6.61 2.53
C ALA A 47 -8.85 -6.69 3.69
N LEU A 48 -7.58 -6.87 3.35
CA LEU A 48 -6.45 -6.86 4.25
C LEU A 48 -5.40 -5.90 3.70
N LEU A 49 -5.00 -4.95 4.54
CA LEU A 49 -4.12 -3.83 4.23
C LEU A 49 -3.01 -3.77 5.28
N GLY A 50 -1.97 -2.99 5.02
CA GLY A 50 -0.90 -2.73 5.97
C GLY A 50 -0.80 -1.25 6.29
N ARG A 51 -0.47 -0.93 7.55
CA ARG A 51 -0.10 0.45 7.91
C ARG A 51 1.40 0.68 7.78
N LEU A 52 1.79 1.94 7.62
CA LEU A 52 3.16 2.42 7.70
C LEU A 52 3.36 3.10 9.05
N GLY A 53 4.34 2.63 9.82
CA GLY A 53 4.60 3.09 11.18
C GLY A 53 3.50 2.68 12.18
N ASP A 54 3.91 2.48 13.44
CA ASP A 54 3.03 1.99 14.50
C ASP A 54 2.75 3.03 15.60
N SER A 55 3.28 4.25 15.49
CA SER A 55 3.08 5.29 16.51
C SER A 55 1.70 5.96 16.40
N LEU A 56 1.16 6.48 17.50
CA LEU A 56 -0.13 7.21 17.50
C LEU A 56 -0.14 8.42 16.54
N GLY A 57 1.00 9.08 16.36
CA GLY A 57 1.17 10.14 15.35
C GLY A 57 1.06 9.63 13.91
N ASP A 58 1.44 8.38 13.66
CA ASP A 58 1.35 7.73 12.34
C ASP A 58 -0.09 7.40 11.97
N GLN A 59 -0.97 7.17 12.96
CA GLN A 59 -2.38 6.89 12.72
C GLN A 59 -3.14 8.10 12.14
N ARG A 60 -2.67 9.33 12.39
CA ARG A 60 -3.28 10.58 11.89
C ARG A 60 -2.77 10.98 10.49
N TYR A 61 -1.79 10.29 9.96
CA TYR A 61 -1.23 10.58 8.64
C TYR A 61 -2.12 9.97 7.55
N ALA A 62 -2.65 10.81 6.65
CA ALA A 62 -3.62 10.39 5.63
C ALA A 62 -3.08 9.33 4.63
N GLN A 63 -1.77 9.11 4.60
CA GLN A 63 -1.11 8.17 3.69
C GLN A 63 -0.45 7.01 4.46
N ASN A 64 -0.88 6.80 5.71
CA ASN A 64 -0.38 5.75 6.59
C ASN A 64 -0.83 4.34 6.19
N VAL A 65 -1.77 4.19 5.26
CA VAL A 65 -2.13 2.89 4.68
C VAL A 65 -1.82 2.97 3.20
N PRO A 66 -0.61 2.54 2.79
CA PRO A 66 -0.23 2.53 1.38
C PRO A 66 -1.14 1.60 0.56
N ASN A 67 -1.34 1.93 -0.72
CA ASN A 67 -2.07 1.11 -1.68
C ASN A 67 -1.13 0.21 -2.52
N ALA A 68 0.15 0.10 -2.15
CA ALA A 68 1.16 -0.65 -2.88
C ALA A 68 1.03 -2.18 -2.73
N LEU A 69 0.38 -2.65 -1.65
CA LEU A 69 0.08 -4.05 -1.40
C LEU A 69 -1.31 -4.11 -0.76
N MET A 70 -2.23 -4.83 -1.38
CA MET A 70 -3.60 -4.96 -0.92
C MET A 70 -4.10 -6.36 -1.23
N ILE A 71 -4.83 -6.94 -0.28
CA ILE A 71 -5.49 -8.23 -0.46
C ILE A 71 -6.98 -8.01 -0.29
N SER A 72 -7.82 -8.58 -1.16
CA SER A 72 -9.26 -8.42 -1.02
C SER A 72 -10.05 -9.56 -1.63
N LYS A 73 -11.23 -9.81 -1.05
CA LYS A 73 -12.21 -10.74 -1.62
C LYS A 73 -12.83 -10.13 -2.88
N ARG A 74 -13.13 -11.01 -3.83
CA ARG A 74 -13.88 -10.63 -5.04
C ARG A 74 -15.20 -9.97 -4.64
N LYS A 75 -15.60 -8.92 -5.36
CA LYS A 75 -16.82 -8.12 -5.09
C LYS A 75 -16.89 -7.47 -3.71
N SER A 76 -15.76 -7.31 -3.03
CA SER A 76 -15.69 -6.60 -1.75
C SER A 76 -16.34 -5.22 -1.81
N LEU A 77 -17.22 -4.92 -0.84
CA LEU A 77 -17.81 -3.59 -0.66
C LEU A 77 -16.76 -2.53 -0.34
N PHE A 78 -15.69 -2.88 0.37
CA PHE A 78 -14.58 -1.96 0.62
C PHE A 78 -13.96 -1.43 -0.69
N MET A 79 -13.56 -2.32 -1.60
CA MET A 79 -13.06 -1.93 -2.93
C MET A 79 -14.10 -1.17 -3.75
N LEU A 80 -15.40 -1.50 -3.64
CA LEU A 80 -16.46 -0.74 -4.30
C LEU A 80 -16.54 0.70 -3.77
N HIS A 81 -16.37 0.91 -2.47
CA HIS A 81 -16.31 2.25 -1.89
C HIS A 81 -15.06 3.02 -2.33
N CYS A 82 -13.90 2.36 -2.46
CA CYS A 82 -12.71 2.97 -3.07
C CYS A 82 -13.00 3.43 -4.51
N ILE A 83 -13.66 2.60 -5.32
CA ILE A 83 -14.06 2.95 -6.69
C ILE A 83 -15.04 4.14 -6.71
N ARG A 84 -16.03 4.16 -5.80
CA ARG A 84 -16.96 5.30 -5.69
C ARG A 84 -16.24 6.58 -5.31
N GLU A 85 -15.28 6.51 -4.39
CA GLU A 85 -14.46 7.64 -3.99
C GLU A 85 -13.61 8.17 -5.16
N LEU A 86 -13.06 7.31 -6.01
CA LEU A 86 -12.37 7.74 -7.24
C LEU A 86 -13.28 8.57 -8.15
N VAL A 87 -14.53 8.13 -8.35
CA VAL A 87 -15.52 8.85 -9.18
C VAL A 87 -15.90 10.20 -8.56
N VAL A 88 -16.07 10.24 -7.23
CA VAL A 88 -16.35 11.49 -6.50
C VAL A 88 -15.19 12.47 -6.67
N ARG A 89 -13.93 12.04 -6.43
CA ARG A 89 -12.76 12.92 -6.59
C ARG A 89 -12.64 13.41 -8.03
N PHE A 90 -12.77 12.51 -9.00
CA PHE A 90 -12.75 12.89 -10.42
C PHE A 90 -13.78 13.97 -10.76
N SER A 91 -14.95 13.95 -10.12
CA SER A 91 -16.04 14.91 -10.36
C SER A 91 -15.87 16.24 -9.61
N CYS A 92 -15.14 16.25 -8.49
CA CYS A 92 -15.05 17.41 -7.59
C CYS A 92 -13.69 18.13 -7.56
N THR A 93 -12.63 17.53 -8.11
CA THR A 93 -11.28 18.14 -8.08
C THR A 93 -10.82 18.60 -9.46
N ARG A 94 -10.20 19.79 -9.51
CA ARG A 94 -9.16 20.07 -10.52
C ARG A 94 -7.98 19.16 -10.17
N PHE A 95 -7.49 18.34 -11.09
CA PHE A 95 -6.43 17.35 -10.83
C PHE A 95 -5.25 17.98 -10.06
N PHE A 96 -5.04 17.58 -8.79
CA PHE A 96 -4.04 18.21 -7.91
C PHE A 96 -2.82 17.31 -7.73
N GLU A 97 -2.98 16.15 -7.08
CA GLU A 97 -1.86 15.35 -6.59
C GLU A 97 -2.20 13.85 -6.66
N PRO A 98 -1.35 12.98 -7.24
CA PRO A 98 -1.66 11.54 -7.39
C PRO A 98 -2.06 10.84 -6.10
N MET A 99 -1.35 11.12 -5.00
CA MET A 99 -1.61 10.50 -3.70
C MET A 99 -3.03 10.77 -3.19
N ARG A 100 -3.55 11.96 -3.49
CA ARG A 100 -4.89 12.40 -3.14
C ARG A 100 -5.90 12.00 -4.22
N ASP A 101 -5.61 12.15 -5.49
CA ASP A 101 -6.64 11.94 -6.51
C ASP A 101 -7.00 10.45 -6.63
N THR A 102 -6.00 9.58 -6.51
CA THR A 102 -6.14 8.14 -6.82
C THR A 102 -5.37 7.22 -5.88
N GLY A 103 -4.42 7.74 -5.11
CA GLY A 103 -3.50 6.97 -4.28
C GLY A 103 -4.00 6.63 -2.88
N ALA A 104 -3.06 6.50 -1.94
CA ALA A 104 -3.29 6.02 -0.57
C ALA A 104 -4.39 6.77 0.21
N GLU A 105 -4.64 8.05 -0.10
CA GLU A 105 -5.68 8.83 0.60
C GLU A 105 -7.12 8.37 0.25
N ILE A 106 -7.30 7.59 -0.83
CA ILE A 106 -8.56 6.88 -1.10
C ILE A 106 -8.83 5.87 0.03
N LEU A 107 -7.83 5.04 0.34
CA LEU A 107 -7.93 4.03 1.40
C LEU A 107 -8.21 4.68 2.74
N HIS A 108 -7.48 5.75 3.08
CA HIS A 108 -7.67 6.46 4.34
C HIS A 108 -9.08 7.05 4.46
N LYS A 109 -9.58 7.71 3.41
CA LYS A 109 -10.94 8.26 3.42
C LYS A 109 -12.01 7.17 3.60
N VAL A 110 -11.85 6.03 2.94
CA VAL A 110 -12.83 4.93 3.01
C VAL A 110 -12.77 4.21 4.37
N LEU A 111 -11.56 4.00 4.90
CA LEU A 111 -11.34 3.36 6.21
C LEU A 111 -11.91 4.17 7.38
N TRP A 112 -11.67 5.49 7.39
CA TRP A 112 -11.99 6.35 8.54
C TRP A 112 -13.17 7.31 8.31
N GLY A 113 -13.61 7.51 7.07
CA GLY A 113 -14.69 8.41 6.71
C GLY A 113 -16.00 7.73 6.27
N GLY A 114 -16.04 6.40 6.20
CA GLY A 114 -17.25 5.64 5.86
C GLY A 114 -18.25 5.55 7.02
N GLY A 115 -19.54 5.35 6.69
CA GLY A 115 -20.57 5.05 7.69
C GLY A 115 -20.46 3.64 8.28
N PRO A 116 -21.17 3.35 9.38
CA PRO A 116 -21.12 2.05 10.08
C PRO A 116 -21.59 0.86 9.23
N ASP A 117 -22.39 1.07 8.19
CA ASP A 117 -22.86 0.04 7.24
C ASP A 117 -21.80 -0.44 6.22
N THR A 118 -20.54 -0.04 6.38
CA THR A 118 -19.39 -0.62 5.64
C THR A 118 -19.06 -2.06 6.06
N ASN A 119 -20.07 -2.82 6.51
CA ASN A 119 -20.16 -3.72 7.67
C ASN A 119 -19.16 -4.92 7.79
N SER A 120 -18.01 -4.93 7.11
CA SER A 120 -16.94 -5.94 7.25
C SER A 120 -15.58 -5.36 6.82
N GLN A 121 -15.13 -4.38 7.61
CA GLN A 121 -13.96 -3.53 7.42
C GLN A 121 -12.73 -4.24 6.85
N ALA A 122 -11.95 -3.48 6.07
CA ALA A 122 -10.60 -3.88 5.76
C ALA A 122 -9.80 -4.01 7.06
N ARG A 123 -9.16 -5.15 7.30
CA ARG A 123 -8.25 -5.32 8.42
C ARG A 123 -6.94 -4.63 8.07
N VAL A 124 -6.47 -3.75 8.95
CA VAL A 124 -5.18 -3.08 8.79
C VAL A 124 -4.17 -3.74 9.73
N LEU A 125 -3.15 -4.37 9.17
CA LEU A 125 -2.06 -4.99 9.90
C LEU A 125 -1.00 -3.97 10.32
N ASP A 126 -0.28 -4.29 11.39
CA ASP A 126 0.88 -3.52 11.84
C ASP A 126 2.00 -3.50 10.80
N ALA A 127 2.82 -2.45 10.86
CA ALA A 127 3.81 -2.14 9.85
C ALA A 127 4.73 -3.32 9.57
N LYS A 128 5.14 -4.06 10.61
CA LYS A 128 6.03 -5.22 10.50
C LYS A 128 5.59 -6.26 9.47
N HIS A 129 4.30 -6.40 9.16
CA HIS A 129 3.80 -7.44 8.26
C HIS A 129 3.98 -7.09 6.78
N PHE A 130 3.56 -5.88 6.37
CA PHE A 130 3.58 -5.46 4.95
C PHE A 130 4.60 -4.37 4.64
N TYR A 131 4.80 -3.43 5.58
CA TYR A 131 5.60 -2.22 5.40
C TYR A 131 6.59 -2.05 6.57
N PRO A 132 7.48 -3.03 6.83
CA PRO A 132 8.40 -2.97 7.96
C PRO A 132 9.42 -1.82 7.86
N ILE A 133 9.69 -1.34 6.63
CA ILE A 133 10.60 -0.24 6.36
C ILE A 133 9.82 1.06 6.20
N ASP A 134 9.88 1.93 7.22
CA ASP A 134 9.23 3.24 7.20
C ASP A 134 10.12 4.29 6.50
N TRP A 135 9.84 4.55 5.23
CA TRP A 135 10.59 5.52 4.42
C TRP A 135 10.55 6.96 4.95
N ARG A 136 9.63 7.30 5.85
CA ARG A 136 9.59 8.63 6.50
C ARG A 136 10.69 8.75 7.56
N LYS A 137 11.06 7.63 8.18
CA LYS A 137 12.08 7.56 9.24
C LYS A 137 13.46 7.23 8.68
N THR A 138 13.53 6.51 7.56
CA THR A 138 14.78 6.22 6.87
C THR A 138 15.13 7.38 5.92
N SER A 139 16.36 7.91 5.98
CA SER A 139 16.80 9.07 5.19
C SER A 139 17.07 8.75 3.71
N TRP A 140 16.17 8.03 3.05
CA TRP A 140 16.29 7.69 1.62
C TRP A 140 16.42 8.93 0.73
N ARG A 141 15.93 10.09 1.18
CA ARG A 141 16.07 11.38 0.47
C ARG A 141 17.51 11.69 0.05
N ASN A 142 18.51 11.21 0.80
CA ASN A 142 19.92 11.47 0.53
C ASN A 142 20.64 10.32 -0.19
N VAL A 143 19.98 9.18 -0.40
CA VAL A 143 20.55 8.03 -1.10
C VAL A 143 20.28 8.19 -2.59
N SER A 144 21.34 8.21 -3.42
CA SER A 144 21.22 8.39 -4.87
C SER A 144 20.44 7.24 -5.50
N ARG A 145 19.83 7.46 -6.69
CA ARG A 145 19.06 6.41 -7.39
C ARG A 145 19.91 5.15 -7.65
N ARG A 146 21.18 5.34 -8.03
CA ARG A 146 22.12 4.24 -8.27
C ARG A 146 22.37 3.46 -6.98
N ASP A 147 22.55 4.17 -5.87
CA ASP A 147 22.78 3.54 -4.56
C ASP A 147 21.53 2.83 -4.06
N ARG A 148 20.31 3.36 -4.30
CA ARG A 148 19.05 2.64 -4.00
C ARG A 148 18.92 1.35 -4.80
N GLN A 149 19.40 1.34 -6.05
CA GLN A 149 19.32 0.18 -6.93
C GLN A 149 20.40 -0.87 -6.60
N LEU A 150 21.60 -0.43 -6.21
CA LEU A 150 22.67 -1.31 -5.69
C LEU A 150 22.33 -1.88 -4.31
N VAL A 151 21.70 -1.09 -3.45
CA VAL A 151 21.12 -1.55 -2.17
C VAL A 151 20.08 -2.62 -2.45
N HIS A 152 19.29 -2.50 -3.52
CA HIS A 152 18.32 -3.51 -3.91
C HIS A 152 18.97 -4.89 -4.14
N ASP A 153 20.08 -4.99 -4.88
CA ASP A 153 20.66 -6.30 -5.23
C ASP A 153 21.27 -7.05 -4.02
N GLU A 154 21.89 -6.33 -3.07
CA GLU A 154 22.46 -6.92 -1.85
C GLU A 154 21.41 -7.14 -0.74
N TRP A 155 20.41 -6.25 -0.64
CA TRP A 155 19.40 -6.25 0.43
C TRP A 155 18.10 -6.96 0.05
N LEU A 156 17.94 -7.43 -1.18
CA LEU A 156 16.85 -8.34 -1.52
C LEU A 156 16.96 -9.70 -0.82
N LYS A 157 18.10 -10.02 -0.21
CA LYS A 157 18.27 -11.21 0.63
C LYS A 157 17.58 -10.98 1.99
N PRO A 158 16.53 -11.75 2.34
CA PRO A 158 15.84 -11.59 3.63
C PRO A 158 16.78 -11.68 4.84
N SER A 159 17.83 -12.52 4.76
CA SER A 159 18.85 -12.64 5.81
C SER A 159 19.60 -11.33 6.09
N SER A 160 19.94 -10.57 5.05
CA SER A 160 20.64 -9.29 5.19
C SER A 160 19.74 -8.24 5.84
N LEU A 161 18.45 -8.21 5.47
CA LEU A 161 17.47 -7.30 6.05
C LEU A 161 17.18 -7.60 7.52
N LEU A 162 17.11 -8.88 7.88
CA LEU A 162 16.98 -9.32 9.28
C LEU A 162 18.19 -8.91 10.11
N GLN A 163 19.40 -9.14 9.61
CA GLN A 163 20.64 -8.74 10.29
C GLN A 163 20.73 -7.22 10.50
N ALA A 164 20.22 -6.43 9.55
CA ALA A 164 20.14 -4.98 9.64
C ALA A 164 19.00 -4.47 10.55
N GLY A 165 18.12 -5.35 11.04
CA GLY A 165 16.97 -4.98 11.88
C GLY A 165 15.87 -4.21 11.13
N LEU A 166 15.80 -4.35 9.80
CA LEU A 166 14.86 -3.62 8.95
C LEU A 166 13.56 -4.38 8.71
N ILE A 167 13.59 -5.69 8.92
CA ILE A 167 12.43 -6.59 8.89
C ILE A 167 12.47 -7.48 10.12
N THR A 168 11.37 -8.18 10.38
CA THR A 168 11.30 -9.22 11.41
C THR A 168 10.89 -10.55 10.79
N GLU A 169 10.93 -11.64 11.57
CA GLU A 169 10.43 -12.95 11.10
C GLU A 169 8.92 -12.93 10.77
N ASP A 170 8.18 -11.96 11.32
CA ASP A 170 6.77 -11.73 11.02
C ASP A 170 6.54 -10.98 9.69
N SER A 171 7.60 -10.44 9.08
CA SER A 171 7.50 -9.68 7.84
C SER A 171 7.21 -10.60 6.66
N TYR A 172 6.09 -10.34 5.99
CA TYR A 172 5.69 -11.04 4.77
C TYR A 172 6.26 -10.37 3.52
N THR A 173 6.30 -9.04 3.53
CA THR A 173 6.79 -8.26 2.40
C THR A 173 7.64 -7.08 2.86
N ALA A 174 8.41 -6.53 1.93
CA ALA A 174 9.06 -5.24 2.07
C ALA A 174 8.95 -4.46 0.76
N THR A 175 9.04 -3.13 0.84
CA THR A 175 9.21 -2.25 -0.32
C THR A 175 10.12 -1.10 0.09
N PHE A 176 11.00 -0.69 -0.82
CA PHE A 176 12.02 0.33 -0.57
C PHE A 176 11.62 1.72 -1.08
N TRP A 177 10.42 1.85 -1.67
CA TRP A 177 9.81 3.11 -2.12
C TRP A 177 10.82 4.05 -2.80
N THR A 178 11.40 3.57 -3.91
CA THR A 178 12.51 4.28 -4.58
C THR A 178 12.09 5.58 -5.29
N HIS A 179 10.80 5.94 -5.27
CA HIS A 179 10.22 7.11 -5.93
C HIS A 179 10.53 7.17 -7.44
N GLY A 180 10.64 6.02 -8.10
CA GLY A 180 11.00 5.91 -9.51
C GLY A 180 10.06 6.64 -10.47
N TRP A 181 8.85 7.02 -10.03
CA TRP A 181 7.90 7.78 -10.84
C TRP A 181 8.19 9.29 -10.90
N LYS A 182 8.96 9.86 -9.97
CA LYS A 182 9.30 11.31 -10.00
C LYS A 182 10.23 11.72 -11.14
N SER A 183 10.78 10.76 -11.90
CA SER A 183 11.70 11.04 -13.01
C SER A 183 11.04 11.17 -14.37
N TRP A 184 9.74 10.89 -14.51
CA TRP A 184 9.01 11.01 -15.78
C TRP A 184 8.51 12.43 -16.06
N GLU A 185 8.80 13.39 -15.17
CA GLU A 185 8.54 14.83 -15.36
C GLU A 185 9.72 15.56 -16.03
N ARG A 186 10.51 14.87 -16.85
CA ARG A 186 11.56 15.48 -17.69
C ARG A 186 11.25 15.32 -19.17
#